data_AF-A0A1B8PYT7-F1
#
_entry.id   AF-A0A1B8PYT7-F1
#
_cell.length_a   1.000
_cell.length_b   1.000
_cell.length_c   1.000
_cell.angle_alpha   90.00
_cell.angle_beta   90.00
_cell.angle_gamma   90.00
#
_symmetry.space_group_name_H-M   'P 1'
#
loop_
_entity.id
_entity.type
_entity.pdbx_description
1 polymer ?
#
loop_
_entity_poly.entity_id
_entity_poly.type
_entity_poly.pdbx_seq_one_letter_code
_entity_poly.pdbx_strand_id
1 'polypeptide(L)'
;MPLTRYYILESDTTTAGGIVQTTTNPTIFNVSGKKQSCIGDDVWCPACQSMGKIVPTGPRLSFSLGGAMPALNDDLCLCKCNPPPKLIHSQTSFKEIIDDNRLAQYRQAQAQYRQAKLQNNLTSTKTNDELPNFTAHFRRPDDYQGGYGFDWLRDEYLYGTDKSKKVYFGAIEDLTEEYRSYQRKELVNLSEIIQYGRPNEYTPAWLNLFSPSNQSKTGLSSVDLHLYFEQSDQDTPLTDDETLLIFRCSDGLMVDTPTLTMSDVLSNMTKESVNLIMEQSAYQQKKTVYTSGDVPTSVTKTIIYYKSNYPMITVTCTSALSQLGTIEVFAKKNGIEKRVGLLCVYPNAKRRKVTIQPIELVAHPFSATNAYPQDYPNAIQSKLFSQVGIIAEVKESIGINLINKQIFHKDKDGKDTITTISSHQLQQRQEIDDFTKKYQQAVNDVKNVNLTPLNGDSSRKAFDDAIKLLKSLNIIQYETGNYENVTYLILTNYVVAENDKLTLGMADRKEPDEYAKRQCKITRNCNYWGNHVIIYRNIYNAHDETRTILHELGHSLGLEHSFNHKEPNHFVLQESHTDNLMDYNSGITLNKYQWDIIYNDNNIITLQEKNK
;
A
#
# COMPACT_ATOMS: atom_id res chain seq x y z
N MET A 1 6.25 62.41 -8.98
CA MET A 1 6.54 62.34 -10.43
C MET A 1 6.15 60.95 -10.88
N PRO A 2 5.22 60.83 -11.84
CA PRO A 2 4.69 59.54 -12.26
C PRO A 2 5.81 58.65 -12.79
N LEU A 3 5.80 57.38 -12.40
CA LEU A 3 6.79 56.40 -12.83
C LEU A 3 6.44 55.91 -14.23
N THR A 4 7.36 56.06 -15.17
CA THR A 4 7.22 55.49 -16.52
C THR A 4 7.93 54.13 -16.58
N ARG A 5 7.24 53.11 -17.10
CA ARG A 5 7.84 51.80 -17.39
C ARG A 5 7.53 51.39 -18.83
N TYR A 6 8.53 50.86 -19.51
CA TYR A 6 8.50 50.48 -20.91
C TYR A 6 8.27 48.98 -21.04
N TYR A 7 7.42 48.60 -21.99
CA TYR A 7 7.18 47.20 -22.30
C TYR A 7 8.41 46.57 -22.95
N ILE A 8 8.71 45.34 -22.52
CA ILE A 8 9.77 44.51 -23.10
C ILE A 8 9.25 43.79 -24.32
N LEU A 9 10.04 43.80 -25.38
CA LEU A 9 9.78 43.08 -26.61
C LEU A 9 10.77 41.92 -26.77
N GLU A 10 10.45 40.99 -27.67
CA GLU A 10 11.42 39.98 -28.08
C GLU A 10 12.73 40.62 -28.59
N SER A 11 13.85 39.93 -28.34
CA SER A 11 15.22 40.42 -28.59
C SER A 11 15.66 41.63 -27.77
N ASP A 12 14.87 42.11 -26.81
CA ASP A 12 15.37 43.03 -25.79
C ASP A 12 16.42 42.36 -24.90
N THR A 13 17.23 43.18 -24.23
CA THR A 13 18.40 42.67 -23.50
C THR A 13 18.22 42.74 -21.99
N THR A 14 19.16 42.16 -21.26
CA THR A 14 19.28 42.33 -19.81
C THR A 14 20.58 43.04 -19.45
N THR A 15 20.71 43.49 -18.20
CA THR A 15 21.96 44.06 -17.66
C THR A 15 23.15 43.10 -17.70
N ALA A 16 22.94 41.80 -17.95
CA ALA A 16 23.99 40.79 -18.14
C ALA A 16 24.09 40.31 -19.60
N GLY A 17 23.55 41.07 -20.56
CA GLY A 17 23.57 40.74 -21.98
C GLY A 17 22.64 39.61 -22.40
N GLY A 18 21.76 39.13 -21.49
CA GLY A 18 20.75 38.12 -21.82
C GLY A 18 19.74 38.62 -22.86
N ILE A 19 19.28 37.74 -23.74
CA ILE A 19 18.39 38.06 -24.87
C ILE A 19 17.02 37.45 -24.63
N VAL A 20 15.99 38.29 -24.62
CA VAL A 20 14.60 37.87 -24.48
C VAL A 20 14.15 37.11 -25.72
N GLN A 21 13.62 35.90 -25.53
CA GLN A 21 13.16 35.05 -26.62
C GLN A 21 11.74 35.43 -27.04
N THR A 22 11.37 34.99 -28.24
CA THR A 22 10.01 35.15 -28.77
C THR A 22 8.99 34.47 -27.86
N THR A 23 7.96 35.21 -27.46
CA THR A 23 6.86 34.66 -26.66
C THR A 23 6.08 33.59 -27.43
N THR A 24 5.61 32.57 -26.70
CA THR A 24 4.69 31.53 -27.21
C THR A 24 3.23 31.90 -27.01
N ASN A 25 2.93 33.02 -26.34
CA ASN A 25 1.56 33.46 -26.12
C ASN A 25 0.90 33.88 -27.45
N PRO A 26 -0.26 33.28 -27.82
CA PRO A 26 -0.92 33.57 -29.09
C PRO A 26 -1.58 34.95 -29.15
N THR A 27 -1.83 35.60 -28.01
CA THR A 27 -2.52 36.89 -27.93
C THR A 27 -1.60 37.96 -27.36
N ILE A 28 -0.80 38.58 -28.23
CA ILE A 28 0.18 39.64 -27.89
C ILE A 28 0.06 40.85 -28.82
N PHE A 29 0.54 42.00 -28.37
CA PHE A 29 0.73 43.15 -29.25
C PHE A 29 2.00 42.98 -30.08
N ASN A 30 1.92 43.38 -31.35
CA ASN A 30 3.09 43.58 -32.18
C ASN A 30 3.44 45.06 -32.17
N VAL A 31 4.67 45.38 -31.78
CA VAL A 31 5.19 46.75 -31.69
C VAL A 31 6.39 46.85 -32.61
N SER A 32 6.23 47.59 -33.71
CA SER A 32 7.29 47.80 -34.71
C SER A 32 7.93 46.51 -35.25
N GLY A 33 7.12 45.46 -35.44
CA GLY A 33 7.56 44.18 -35.99
C GLY A 33 8.02 43.16 -34.94
N LYS A 34 8.11 43.55 -33.66
CA LYS A 34 8.49 42.67 -32.55
C LYS A 34 7.30 42.33 -31.67
N LYS A 35 7.23 41.09 -31.19
CA LYS A 35 6.22 40.65 -30.22
C LYS A 35 6.52 41.19 -28.83
N GLN A 36 5.48 41.66 -28.15
CA GLN A 36 5.53 41.99 -26.73
C GLN A 36 5.78 40.73 -25.90
N SER A 37 6.72 40.80 -24.96
CA SER A 37 7.01 39.72 -24.02
C SER A 37 6.10 39.78 -22.78
N CYS A 38 5.93 38.62 -22.16
CA CYS A 38 5.14 38.37 -20.98
C CYS A 38 6.00 37.80 -19.85
N ILE A 39 5.50 37.91 -18.62
CA ILE A 39 6.02 37.19 -17.47
C ILE A 39 6.00 35.68 -17.78
N GLY A 40 7.10 34.99 -17.47
CA GLY A 40 7.30 33.57 -17.78
C GLY A 40 7.93 33.29 -19.14
N ASP A 41 8.12 34.31 -19.99
CA ASP A 41 8.87 34.14 -21.23
C ASP A 41 10.35 33.86 -20.96
N ASP A 42 10.97 33.21 -21.94
CA ASP A 42 12.33 32.73 -21.89
C ASP A 42 13.36 33.82 -22.19
N VAL A 43 14.48 33.78 -21.49
CA VAL A 43 15.63 34.68 -21.69
C VAL A 43 16.91 33.84 -21.73
N TRP A 44 17.62 33.85 -22.85
CA TRP A 44 18.94 33.23 -22.91
C TRP A 44 19.96 34.14 -22.23
N CYS A 45 20.66 33.66 -21.19
CA CYS A 45 21.66 34.45 -20.49
C CYS A 45 23.09 34.01 -20.86
N PRO A 46 23.89 34.83 -21.56
CA PRO A 46 25.26 34.46 -21.93
C PRO A 46 26.20 34.48 -20.73
N ALA A 47 25.92 35.28 -19.69
CA ALA A 47 26.79 35.41 -18.51
C ALA A 47 26.88 34.12 -17.68
N CYS A 48 25.78 33.36 -17.58
CA CYS A 48 25.75 32.08 -16.84
C CYS A 48 25.43 30.87 -17.72
N GLN A 49 25.32 31.07 -19.03
CA GLN A 49 25.05 30.05 -20.04
C GLN A 49 23.80 29.20 -19.72
N SER A 50 22.73 29.85 -19.27
CA SER A 50 21.47 29.17 -18.96
C SER A 50 20.27 29.93 -19.51
N MET A 51 19.20 29.19 -19.77
CA MET A 51 17.87 29.78 -19.94
C MET A 51 17.37 30.28 -18.58
N GLY A 52 16.91 31.52 -18.53
CA GLY A 52 16.20 32.10 -17.41
C GLY A 52 14.76 32.44 -17.80
N LYS A 53 13.95 32.76 -16.79
CA LYS A 53 12.54 33.15 -16.97
C LYS A 53 12.32 34.59 -16.52
N ILE A 54 11.48 35.33 -17.25
CA ILE A 54 11.07 36.68 -16.83
C ILE A 54 10.16 36.58 -15.61
N VAL A 55 10.49 37.31 -14.54
CA VAL A 55 9.63 37.46 -13.36
C VAL A 55 9.36 38.92 -13.04
N PRO A 56 8.16 39.23 -12.50
CA PRO A 56 7.73 40.60 -12.32
C PRO A 56 8.43 41.23 -11.11
N THR A 57 8.91 42.46 -11.24
CA THR A 57 9.26 43.31 -10.09
C THR A 57 8.75 44.73 -10.30
N GLY A 58 8.67 45.53 -9.23
CA GLY A 58 8.25 46.93 -9.30
C GLY A 58 6.75 47.18 -9.59
N PRO A 59 6.31 48.46 -9.48
CA PRO A 59 4.94 48.88 -9.76
C PRO A 59 4.54 48.66 -11.23
N ARG A 60 3.27 48.39 -11.50
CA ARG A 60 2.70 48.18 -12.85
C ARG A 60 1.20 48.47 -12.89
N LEU A 61 0.64 48.65 -14.09
CA LEU A 61 -0.80 48.68 -14.30
C LEU A 61 -1.35 47.24 -14.33
N SER A 62 -2.38 46.97 -13.54
CA SER A 62 -3.04 45.65 -13.39
C SER A 62 -3.87 45.35 -14.63
N PHE A 63 -3.22 44.80 -15.65
CA PHE A 63 -3.85 44.37 -16.89
C PHE A 63 -3.17 43.09 -17.39
N SER A 64 -3.99 42.11 -17.77
CA SER A 64 -3.55 40.88 -18.42
C SER A 64 -4.08 40.86 -19.85
N LEU A 65 -3.22 40.55 -20.82
CA LEU A 65 -3.60 40.36 -22.21
C LEU A 65 -3.71 38.85 -22.48
N GLY A 66 -4.90 38.36 -22.82
CA GLY A 66 -5.13 36.93 -23.04
C GLY A 66 -4.78 36.04 -21.84
N GLY A 67 -4.86 36.58 -20.61
CA GLY A 67 -4.49 35.88 -19.38
C GLY A 67 -3.01 35.95 -18.98
N ALA A 68 -2.14 36.54 -19.80
CA ALA A 68 -0.73 36.73 -19.45
C ALA A 68 -0.40 38.18 -19.08
N MET A 69 0.51 38.35 -18.12
CA MET A 69 0.97 39.64 -17.66
C MET A 69 2.14 40.14 -18.53
N PRO A 70 2.11 41.39 -19.02
CA PRO A 70 3.24 41.97 -19.75
C PRO A 70 4.54 42.08 -18.93
N ALA A 71 5.67 41.92 -19.60
CA ALA A 71 7.00 42.17 -19.04
C ALA A 71 7.41 43.65 -19.23
N LEU A 72 8.02 44.25 -18.20
CA LEU A 72 8.41 45.67 -18.19
C LEU A 72 9.92 45.84 -17.93
N ASN A 73 10.51 46.97 -18.35
CA ASN A 73 11.91 47.29 -18.01
C ASN A 73 12.11 47.26 -16.49
N ASP A 74 13.28 46.80 -16.05
CA ASP A 74 13.61 46.47 -14.66
C ASP A 74 12.97 45.20 -14.08
N ASP A 75 12.10 44.48 -14.81
CA ASP A 75 11.73 43.10 -14.45
C ASP A 75 12.97 42.20 -14.45
N LEU A 76 12.93 41.06 -13.76
CA LEU A 76 14.12 40.23 -13.55
C LEU A 76 14.15 39.02 -14.48
N CYS A 77 15.34 38.64 -14.92
CA CYS A 77 15.62 37.34 -15.49
C CYS A 77 16.11 36.38 -14.39
N LEU A 78 15.29 35.40 -14.01
CA LEU A 78 15.70 34.31 -13.11
C LEU A 78 16.53 33.28 -13.86
N CYS A 79 17.81 33.60 -14.07
CA CYS A 79 18.84 32.66 -14.47
C CYS A 79 19.75 32.34 -13.27
N LYS A 80 20.93 31.74 -13.50
CA LYS A 80 21.90 31.40 -12.43
C LYS A 80 22.73 32.60 -11.92
N CYS A 81 22.51 33.81 -12.44
CA CYS A 81 23.24 35.00 -11.99
C CYS A 81 22.72 35.51 -10.64
N ASN A 82 23.62 35.99 -9.78
CA ASN A 82 23.28 36.64 -8.52
C ASN A 82 24.01 38.00 -8.41
N PRO A 83 23.28 39.14 -8.33
CA PRO A 83 21.82 39.25 -8.36
C PRO A 83 21.23 38.91 -9.76
N PRO A 84 19.95 38.53 -9.84
CA PRO A 84 19.26 38.33 -11.10
C PRO A 84 19.35 39.57 -12.02
N PRO A 85 19.69 39.43 -13.31
CA PRO A 85 19.81 40.56 -14.24
C PRO A 85 18.45 41.23 -14.50
N LYS A 86 18.47 42.54 -14.74
CA LYS A 86 17.27 43.32 -15.05
C LYS A 86 17.04 43.42 -16.55
N LEU A 87 15.78 43.43 -16.99
CA LEU A 87 15.40 43.63 -18.39
C LEU A 87 15.58 45.11 -18.80
N ILE A 88 16.08 45.31 -20.01
CA ILE A 88 16.37 46.60 -20.64
C ILE A 88 15.53 46.68 -21.92
N HIS A 89 14.67 47.70 -22.00
CA HIS A 89 13.82 47.94 -23.15
C HIS A 89 14.63 48.42 -24.36
N SER A 90 14.29 47.95 -25.57
CA SER A 90 14.86 48.55 -26.80
C SER A 90 14.06 49.73 -27.34
N GLN A 91 12.91 50.06 -26.73
CA GLN A 91 11.95 51.02 -27.26
C GLN A 91 11.31 51.87 -26.16
N THR A 92 10.87 53.08 -26.51
CA THR A 92 10.27 54.04 -25.56
C THR A 92 8.86 54.54 -25.91
N SER A 93 8.27 54.02 -26.99
CA SER A 93 6.93 54.41 -27.47
C SER A 93 5.81 53.66 -26.75
N PHE A 94 6.00 52.37 -26.48
CA PHE A 94 5.05 51.52 -25.79
C PHE A 94 5.41 51.42 -24.31
N LYS A 95 4.61 52.08 -23.47
CA LYS A 95 4.91 52.32 -22.06
C LYS A 95 3.66 52.47 -21.22
N GLU A 96 3.82 52.23 -19.94
CA GLU A 96 2.86 52.53 -18.88
C GLU A 96 3.33 53.75 -18.10
N ILE A 97 2.39 54.64 -17.76
CA ILE A 97 2.62 55.76 -16.86
C ILE A 97 1.84 55.46 -15.58
N ILE A 98 2.55 55.30 -14.49
CA ILE A 98 2.01 54.96 -13.17
C ILE A 98 1.95 56.27 -12.38
N ASP A 99 0.73 56.71 -12.09
CA ASP A 99 0.52 57.94 -11.32
C ASP A 99 1.01 57.84 -9.87
N ASP A 100 1.11 59.00 -9.21
CA ASP A 100 1.62 59.09 -7.84
C ASP A 100 0.70 58.35 -6.83
N ASN A 101 -0.61 58.23 -7.10
CA ASN A 101 -1.55 57.51 -6.23
C ASN A 101 -1.32 55.99 -6.28
N ARG A 102 -1.18 55.42 -7.48
CA ARG A 102 -0.93 54.00 -7.69
C ARG A 102 0.47 53.61 -7.24
N LEU A 103 1.44 54.52 -7.38
CA LEU A 103 2.77 54.36 -6.83
C LEU A 103 2.74 54.35 -5.29
N ALA A 104 1.93 55.21 -4.66
CA ALA A 104 1.71 55.21 -3.22
C ALA A 104 1.03 53.92 -2.74
N GLN A 105 0.00 53.44 -3.44
CA GLN A 105 -0.64 52.15 -3.16
C GLN A 105 0.34 50.97 -3.24
N TYR A 106 1.18 50.93 -4.29
CA TYR A 106 2.22 49.90 -4.40
C TYR A 106 3.24 49.97 -3.27
N ARG A 107 3.68 51.18 -2.87
CA ARG A 107 4.60 51.36 -1.75
C ARG A 107 3.97 50.96 -0.41
N GLN A 108 2.69 51.26 -0.21
CA GLN A 108 1.93 50.80 0.96
C GLN A 108 1.79 49.28 0.96
N ALA A 109 1.44 48.64 -0.15
CA ALA A 109 1.37 47.19 -0.27
C ALA A 109 2.74 46.53 -0.05
N GLN A 110 3.83 47.10 -0.57
CA GLN A 110 5.20 46.63 -0.28
C GLN A 110 5.60 46.86 1.18
N ALA A 111 5.15 47.96 1.81
CA ALA A 111 5.41 48.23 3.22
C ALA A 111 4.62 47.28 4.11
N GLN A 112 3.36 47.00 3.79
CA GLN A 112 2.52 45.99 4.45
C GLN A 112 3.06 44.58 4.24
N TYR A 113 3.49 44.21 3.03
CA TYR A 113 4.17 42.93 2.78
C TYR A 113 5.49 42.84 3.54
N ARG A 114 6.31 43.90 3.56
CA ARG A 114 7.53 43.94 4.38
C ARG A 114 7.23 43.89 5.86
N GLN A 115 6.20 44.58 6.35
CA GLN A 115 5.76 44.54 7.73
C GLN A 115 5.16 43.18 8.09
N ALA A 116 4.46 42.49 7.18
CA ALA A 116 3.96 41.14 7.37
C ALA A 116 5.11 40.11 7.33
N LYS A 117 6.13 40.32 6.48
CA LYS A 117 7.35 39.50 6.47
C LYS A 117 8.24 39.77 7.70
N LEU A 118 8.32 41.02 8.15
CA LEU A 118 8.98 41.43 9.37
C LEU A 118 8.20 40.96 10.59
N GLN A 119 6.87 41.02 10.62
CA GLN A 119 6.04 40.44 11.67
C GLN A 119 6.18 38.93 11.67
N ASN A 120 6.14 38.24 10.53
CA ASN A 120 6.43 36.81 10.44
C ASN A 120 7.87 36.48 10.92
N ASN A 121 8.87 37.32 10.62
CA ASN A 121 10.25 37.17 11.12
C ASN A 121 10.44 37.61 12.60
N LEU A 122 9.54 38.45 13.14
CA LEU A 122 9.53 38.91 14.53
C LEU A 122 8.71 37.97 15.43
N THR A 123 7.69 37.29 14.90
CA THR A 123 7.03 36.14 15.53
C THR A 123 7.85 34.86 15.41
N SER A 124 8.82 34.78 14.48
CA SER A 124 9.82 33.70 14.45
C SER A 124 11.05 33.94 15.35
N THR A 125 11.08 35.05 16.11
CA THR A 125 12.15 35.35 17.09
C THR A 125 11.67 35.40 18.54
N LYS A 126 10.39 35.09 18.80
CA LYS A 126 10.08 34.29 19.97
C LYS A 126 10.28 32.84 19.54
N THR A 127 11.35 32.22 19.98
CA THR A 127 11.46 30.76 19.95
C THR A 127 10.18 30.22 20.57
N ASN A 128 9.31 29.61 19.76
CA ASN A 128 8.38 28.67 20.35
C ASN A 128 9.28 27.49 20.75
N ASP A 129 9.78 27.54 21.98
CA ASP A 129 10.65 26.51 22.58
C ASP A 129 9.89 25.18 22.73
N GLU A 130 8.58 25.20 22.50
CA GLU A 130 7.73 24.03 22.49
C GLU A 130 7.95 23.21 21.22
N LEU A 131 7.99 21.88 21.40
CA LEU A 131 7.97 20.94 20.30
C LEU A 131 6.67 21.07 19.50
N PRO A 132 6.72 20.99 18.17
CA PRO A 132 5.51 20.96 17.37
C PRO A 132 4.64 19.74 17.74
N ASN A 133 3.32 19.92 17.76
CA ASN A 133 2.38 18.86 18.07
C ASN A 133 2.03 18.08 16.80
N PHE A 134 2.54 16.85 16.67
CA PHE A 134 2.24 15.94 15.57
C PHE A 134 2.51 14.49 16.00
N THR A 135 1.98 13.55 15.23
CA THR A 135 2.38 12.14 15.32
C THR A 135 3.02 11.67 14.02
N ALA A 136 4.06 10.83 14.14
CA ALA A 136 4.77 10.23 13.03
C ALA A 136 4.27 8.81 12.76
N HIS A 137 4.03 8.52 11.48
CA HIS A 137 3.43 7.29 11.00
C HIS A 137 4.26 6.71 9.87
N PHE A 138 4.48 5.41 9.91
CA PHE A 138 5.18 4.68 8.86
C PHE A 138 4.18 4.20 7.81
N ARG A 139 4.55 4.27 6.54
CA ARG A 139 3.74 3.72 5.44
C ARG A 139 4.63 2.95 4.46
N ARG A 140 4.08 1.89 3.88
CA ARG A 140 4.71 1.19 2.74
C ARG A 140 4.53 1.99 1.44
N PRO A 141 5.36 1.76 0.41
CA PRO A 141 5.17 2.31 -0.92
C PRO A 141 3.82 1.89 -1.56
N ASP A 142 3.31 2.75 -2.44
CA ASP A 142 2.03 2.54 -3.14
C ASP A 142 2.07 1.34 -4.09
N ASP A 143 3.24 1.02 -4.65
CA ASP A 143 3.46 -0.09 -5.58
C ASP A 143 3.71 -1.44 -4.90
N TYR A 144 3.55 -1.51 -3.57
CA TYR A 144 3.79 -2.72 -2.78
C TYR A 144 3.08 -3.97 -3.31
N GLN A 145 3.85 -5.07 -3.40
CA GLN A 145 3.42 -6.35 -3.98
C GLN A 145 3.47 -7.54 -2.98
N GLY A 146 3.47 -7.30 -1.66
CA GLY A 146 3.45 -8.39 -0.66
C GLY A 146 4.83 -8.95 -0.27
N GLY A 147 5.92 -8.29 -0.70
CA GLY A 147 7.31 -8.75 -0.48
C GLY A 147 7.79 -8.81 0.99
N TYR A 148 7.01 -8.25 1.90
CA TYR A 148 7.22 -8.20 3.36
C TYR A 148 5.89 -7.92 4.04
N GLY A 149 5.74 -8.18 5.34
CA GLY A 149 4.46 -7.87 6.02
C GLY A 149 4.40 -6.41 6.39
N PHE A 150 3.34 -5.70 6.01
CA PHE A 150 3.14 -4.34 6.48
C PHE A 150 1.66 -4.00 6.57
N ASP A 151 1.24 -3.53 7.74
CA ASP A 151 -0.15 -3.16 7.98
C ASP A 151 -0.27 -2.00 8.97
N TRP A 152 -1.34 -1.22 8.85
CA TRP A 152 -1.68 -0.13 9.76
C TRP A 152 -3.19 0.04 9.82
N LEU A 153 -3.68 0.61 10.91
CA LEU A 153 -5.09 0.93 11.04
C LEU A 153 -5.46 2.08 10.10
N ARG A 154 -6.41 1.84 9.21
CA ARG A 154 -6.81 2.80 8.18
C ARG A 154 -7.89 3.75 8.66
N ASP A 155 -7.83 4.99 8.21
CA ASP A 155 -8.82 6.01 8.57
C ASP A 155 -10.23 5.62 8.09
N GLU A 156 -10.35 5.04 6.89
CA GLU A 156 -11.63 4.59 6.34
C GLU A 156 -12.27 3.42 7.12
N TYR A 157 -11.50 2.75 7.99
CA TYR A 157 -12.02 1.73 8.91
C TYR A 157 -12.60 2.36 10.18
N LEU A 158 -12.16 3.56 10.53
CA LEU A 158 -12.60 4.27 11.73
C LEU A 158 -13.71 5.26 11.41
N TYR A 159 -13.56 5.94 10.28
CA TYR A 159 -14.30 7.15 9.94
C TYR A 159 -14.90 7.05 8.54
N GLY A 160 -16.06 7.68 8.37
CA GLY A 160 -16.55 7.99 7.03
C GLY A 160 -15.82 9.21 6.48
N THR A 161 -15.88 9.40 5.16
CA THR A 161 -15.51 10.67 4.54
C THR A 161 -16.76 11.36 4.01
N ASP A 162 -16.64 12.63 3.63
CA ASP A 162 -17.71 13.34 2.91
C ASP A 162 -18.12 12.64 1.59
N LYS A 163 -17.31 11.69 1.09
CA LYS A 163 -17.50 10.98 -0.19
C LYS A 163 -17.84 9.49 -0.06
N SER A 164 -17.68 8.88 1.11
CA SER A 164 -17.89 7.44 1.31
C SER A 164 -18.24 7.10 2.76
N LYS A 165 -19.07 6.06 2.94
CA LYS A 165 -19.37 5.52 4.27
C LYS A 165 -18.17 4.73 4.81
N LYS A 166 -18.14 4.53 6.14
CA LYS A 166 -17.17 3.70 6.85
C LYS A 166 -17.13 2.28 6.28
N VAL A 167 -15.93 1.73 6.13
CA VAL A 167 -15.69 0.40 5.53
C VAL A 167 -15.83 -0.73 6.55
N TYR A 168 -15.64 -0.47 7.85
CA TYR A 168 -15.66 -1.50 8.90
C TYR A 168 -16.99 -1.51 9.68
N PHE A 169 -17.58 -2.69 9.81
CA PHE A 169 -18.92 -2.93 10.39
C PHE A 169 -18.93 -3.41 11.86
N GLY A 170 -17.79 -3.40 12.55
CA GLY A 170 -17.71 -3.78 13.97
C GLY A 170 -17.38 -2.62 14.94
N ALA A 171 -17.10 -2.97 16.20
CA ALA A 171 -16.74 -2.03 17.25
C ALA A 171 -15.33 -1.46 16.99
N ILE A 172 -15.23 -0.14 16.92
CA ILE A 172 -13.98 0.56 16.59
C ILE A 172 -12.91 0.25 17.66
N GLU A 173 -13.32 0.14 18.91
CA GLU A 173 -12.46 -0.12 20.05
C GLU A 173 -11.73 -1.46 19.91
N ASP A 174 -12.43 -2.50 19.45
CA ASP A 174 -11.85 -3.83 19.23
C ASP A 174 -10.79 -3.80 18.13
N LEU A 175 -11.07 -3.06 17.04
CA LEU A 175 -10.13 -2.92 15.94
C LEU A 175 -8.93 -2.05 16.33
N THR A 176 -9.15 -0.96 17.07
CA THR A 176 -8.08 -0.11 17.59
C THR A 176 -7.17 -0.89 18.55
N GLU A 177 -7.74 -1.72 19.42
CA GLU A 177 -6.99 -2.56 20.35
C GLU A 177 -6.13 -3.63 19.63
N GLU A 178 -6.57 -4.15 18.48
CA GLU A 178 -5.80 -5.09 17.67
C GLU A 178 -4.46 -4.50 17.21
N TYR A 179 -4.42 -3.22 16.86
CA TYR A 179 -3.19 -2.54 16.45
C TYR A 179 -2.37 -2.00 17.63
N ARG A 180 -2.99 -1.90 18.82
CA ARG A 180 -2.36 -1.41 20.05
C ARG A 180 -1.89 -2.51 20.99
N SER A 181 -2.04 -3.77 20.59
CA SER A 181 -1.65 -4.92 21.41
C SER A 181 -0.87 -5.98 20.64
N TYR A 182 0.01 -6.69 21.35
CA TYR A 182 0.66 -7.91 20.87
C TYR A 182 0.30 -9.07 21.80
N GLN A 183 -0.23 -10.16 21.25
CA GLN A 183 -0.66 -11.32 22.05
C GLN A 183 -1.57 -10.91 23.22
N ARG A 184 -2.47 -9.94 22.99
CA ARG A 184 -3.41 -9.38 23.98
C ARG A 184 -2.75 -8.66 25.15
N LYS A 185 -1.52 -8.21 24.98
CA LYS A 185 -0.85 -7.30 25.91
C LYS A 185 -0.70 -5.95 25.23
N GLU A 186 -1.11 -4.89 25.92
CA GLU A 186 -0.96 -3.52 25.44
C GLU A 186 0.53 -3.22 25.16
N LEU A 187 0.79 -2.49 24.09
CA LEU A 187 2.12 -2.04 23.76
C LEU A 187 2.60 -0.99 24.78
N VAL A 188 3.87 -1.11 25.18
CA VAL A 188 4.47 -0.27 26.22
C VAL A 188 4.48 1.20 25.79
N ASN A 189 4.08 2.07 26.73
CA ASN A 189 4.21 3.53 26.64
C ASN A 189 3.50 4.20 25.45
N LEU A 190 2.47 3.58 24.87
CA LEU A 190 1.66 4.22 23.82
C LEU A 190 0.96 5.50 24.28
N SER A 191 0.63 5.60 25.58
CA SER A 191 0.00 6.79 26.16
C SER A 191 0.88 8.05 26.09
N GLU A 192 2.19 7.90 25.91
CA GLU A 192 3.14 9.02 25.75
C GLU A 192 3.00 9.71 24.38
N ILE A 193 2.49 8.98 23.37
CA ILE A 193 2.23 9.52 22.04
C ILE A 193 0.86 10.19 22.06
N ILE A 194 0.87 11.51 22.23
CA ILE A 194 -0.33 12.33 22.27
C ILE A 194 -0.77 12.65 20.84
N GLN A 195 -1.94 12.16 20.44
CA GLN A 195 -2.57 12.45 19.15
C GLN A 195 -3.80 13.32 19.42
N TYR A 196 -3.92 14.46 18.74
CA TYR A 196 -5.03 15.40 18.91
C TYR A 196 -5.25 15.87 20.36
N GLY A 197 -4.16 16.05 21.09
CA GLY A 197 -4.20 16.46 22.50
C GLY A 197 -4.68 15.37 23.47
N ARG A 198 -4.79 14.11 23.02
CA ARG A 198 -5.24 12.99 23.84
C ARG A 198 -4.22 11.85 23.89
N PRO A 199 -3.99 11.25 25.08
CA PRO A 199 -3.30 9.97 25.17
C PRO A 199 -4.20 8.85 24.63
N ASN A 200 -3.59 7.73 24.26
CA ASN A 200 -4.28 6.48 23.87
C ASN A 200 -5.09 6.50 22.56
N GLU A 201 -4.90 7.51 21.72
CA GLU A 201 -5.50 7.54 20.38
C GLU A 201 -4.57 6.92 19.32
N TYR A 202 -3.24 6.99 19.52
CA TYR A 202 -2.25 6.57 18.52
C TYR A 202 -2.25 5.06 18.26
N THR A 203 -2.30 4.68 16.99
CA THR A 203 -2.16 3.29 16.54
C THR A 203 -0.91 3.10 15.69
N PRO A 204 0.06 2.26 16.12
CA PRO A 204 1.28 2.04 15.36
C PRO A 204 1.04 1.22 14.11
N ALA A 205 1.92 1.38 13.13
CA ALA A 205 2.05 0.43 12.02
C ALA A 205 2.79 -0.82 12.50
N TRP A 206 2.60 -1.91 11.75
CA TRP A 206 3.20 -3.21 12.00
C TRP A 206 3.99 -3.66 10.77
N LEU A 207 5.19 -4.18 11.02
CA LEU A 207 6.13 -4.65 10.02
C LEU A 207 6.53 -6.09 10.33
N ASN A 208 6.67 -6.91 9.30
CA ASN A 208 7.19 -8.26 9.39
C ASN A 208 8.30 -8.45 8.36
N LEU A 209 9.49 -8.80 8.85
CA LEU A 209 10.69 -8.99 8.04
C LEU A 209 11.29 -10.35 8.34
N PHE A 210 11.97 -10.92 7.34
CA PHE A 210 12.85 -12.04 7.60
C PHE A 210 14.09 -11.57 8.36
N SER A 211 14.56 -12.39 9.29
CA SER A 211 15.89 -12.20 9.86
C SER A 211 16.96 -12.78 8.92
N PRO A 212 18.22 -12.28 8.99
CA PRO A 212 19.31 -12.81 8.17
C PRO A 212 19.54 -14.33 8.36
N SER A 213 19.24 -14.86 9.56
CA SER A 213 19.34 -16.29 9.86
C SER A 213 18.17 -17.13 9.34
N ASN A 214 17.03 -16.51 9.02
CA ASN A 214 15.81 -17.18 8.53
C ASN A 214 15.45 -16.80 7.09
N GLN A 215 16.36 -16.17 6.36
CA GLN A 215 16.09 -15.61 5.03
C GLN A 215 15.65 -16.70 4.03
N SER A 216 14.58 -16.41 3.27
CA SER A 216 14.18 -17.17 2.09
C SER A 216 14.73 -16.50 0.82
N LYS A 217 14.72 -17.18 -0.32
CA LYS A 217 15.25 -16.65 -1.59
C LYS A 217 14.66 -15.28 -1.99
N THR A 218 13.40 -15.03 -1.62
CA THR A 218 12.68 -13.78 -1.91
C THR A 218 12.27 -13.03 -0.64
N GLY A 219 12.73 -13.49 0.53
CA GLY A 219 12.40 -12.89 1.82
C GLY A 219 13.25 -11.67 2.08
N LEU A 220 12.61 -10.55 2.36
CA LEU A 220 13.30 -9.29 2.63
C LEU A 220 13.62 -9.15 4.12
N SER A 221 14.87 -8.77 4.40
CA SER A 221 15.33 -8.34 5.72
C SER A 221 15.50 -6.82 5.79
N SER A 222 15.28 -6.10 4.69
CA SER A 222 15.41 -4.65 4.61
C SER A 222 14.35 -4.10 3.67
N VAL A 223 13.72 -2.99 4.05
CA VAL A 223 12.62 -2.36 3.29
C VAL A 223 12.65 -0.85 3.42
N ASP A 224 12.25 -0.18 2.34
CA ASP A 224 12.13 1.29 2.31
C ASP A 224 10.70 1.68 2.72
N LEU A 225 10.59 2.65 3.62
CA LEU A 225 9.31 3.11 4.16
C LEU A 225 9.16 4.63 4.02
N HIS A 226 7.92 5.04 3.77
CA HIS A 226 7.47 6.40 3.85
C HIS A 226 7.25 6.84 5.30
N LEU A 227 7.38 8.14 5.53
CA LEU A 227 7.03 8.79 6.79
C LEU A 227 5.91 9.80 6.54
N TYR A 228 4.84 9.68 7.31
CA TYR A 228 3.68 10.55 7.26
C TYR A 228 3.55 11.25 8.62
N PHE A 229 3.37 12.57 8.62
CA PHE A 229 3.05 13.31 9.84
C PHE A 229 1.59 13.72 9.84
N GLU A 230 1.00 13.66 11.02
CA GLU A 230 -0.41 13.92 11.24
C GLU A 230 -0.58 14.98 12.32
N GLN A 231 -1.41 15.99 12.04
CA GLN A 231 -1.74 17.10 12.94
C GLN A 231 -3.24 17.40 12.90
N SER A 232 -3.77 18.01 13.97
CA SER A 232 -5.06 18.69 13.91
C SER A 232 -4.94 19.95 13.07
N ASP A 233 -6.03 20.37 12.42
CA ASP A 233 -6.11 21.71 11.80
C ASP A 233 -6.01 22.89 12.80
N GLN A 234 -6.19 22.62 14.09
CA GLN A 234 -6.03 23.59 15.18
C GLN A 234 -4.58 23.72 15.65
N ASP A 235 -3.71 22.77 15.30
CA ASP A 235 -2.29 22.83 15.69
C ASP A 235 -1.53 23.84 14.83
N THR A 236 -0.42 24.36 15.35
CA THR A 236 0.49 25.18 14.54
C THR A 236 1.07 24.31 13.42
N PRO A 237 0.97 24.72 12.14
CA PRO A 237 1.52 23.95 11.03
C PRO A 237 3.00 23.65 11.21
N LEU A 238 3.43 22.45 10.85
CA LEU A 238 4.86 22.12 10.83
C LEU A 238 5.63 23.06 9.90
N THR A 239 6.75 23.56 10.39
CA THR A 239 7.71 24.40 9.67
C THR A 239 9.12 23.90 9.92
N ASP A 240 10.08 24.41 9.14
CA ASP A 240 11.48 24.31 9.53
C ASP A 240 11.71 25.11 10.81
N ASP A 241 11.82 24.42 11.93
CA ASP A 241 11.95 24.99 13.27
C ASP A 241 13.12 24.37 14.06
N GLU A 242 14.09 23.78 13.35
CA GLU A 242 15.25 23.07 13.90
C GLU A 242 14.92 21.79 14.71
N THR A 243 13.65 21.34 14.72
CA THR A 243 13.29 20.06 15.34
C THR A 243 14.03 18.89 14.67
N LEU A 244 14.62 18.03 15.49
CA LEU A 244 15.23 16.77 15.05
C LEU A 244 14.28 15.61 15.30
N LEU A 245 14.22 14.67 14.36
CA LEU A 245 13.59 13.37 14.52
C LEU A 245 14.66 12.33 14.78
N ILE A 246 14.54 11.58 15.86
CA ILE A 246 15.52 10.59 16.29
C ILE A 246 14.83 9.23 16.32
N PHE A 247 15.40 8.26 15.60
CA PHE A 247 14.92 6.88 15.55
C PHE A 247 15.70 6.02 16.54
N ARG A 248 14.99 5.40 17.48
CA ARG A 248 15.56 4.44 18.43
C ARG A 248 15.04 3.06 18.11
N CYS A 249 15.96 2.14 17.80
CA CYS A 249 15.64 0.78 17.39
C CYS A 249 15.88 -0.18 18.56
N SER A 250 15.03 -1.21 18.67
CA SER A 250 15.36 -2.40 19.47
C SER A 250 16.60 -3.10 18.92
N ASP A 251 17.27 -3.89 19.77
CA ASP A 251 18.39 -4.73 19.35
C ASP A 251 18.00 -5.63 18.17
N GLY A 252 18.86 -5.70 17.16
CA GLY A 252 18.61 -6.45 15.92
C GLY A 252 17.82 -5.69 14.85
N LEU A 253 17.50 -4.41 15.08
CA LEU A 253 16.92 -3.50 14.10
C LEU A 253 17.83 -2.29 13.86
N MET A 254 17.73 -1.73 12.66
CA MET A 254 18.46 -0.54 12.26
C MET A 254 17.60 0.31 11.32
N VAL A 255 17.77 1.63 11.42
CA VAL A 255 17.35 2.60 10.41
C VAL A 255 18.61 3.21 9.81
N ASP A 256 18.68 3.30 8.48
CA ASP A 256 19.82 3.88 7.75
C ASP A 256 20.09 5.35 8.09
N THR A 257 19.03 6.10 8.36
CA THR A 257 19.07 7.51 8.74
C THR A 257 18.52 7.69 10.16
N PRO A 258 19.34 7.50 11.20
CA PRO A 258 18.88 7.49 12.59
C PRO A 258 18.45 8.87 13.11
N THR A 259 18.82 9.94 12.41
CA THR A 259 18.40 11.31 12.71
C THR A 259 18.01 12.03 11.43
N LEU A 260 16.85 12.68 11.41
CA LEU A 260 16.39 13.58 10.34
C LEU A 260 16.11 14.98 10.90
N THR A 261 16.30 16.03 10.10
CA THR A 261 15.85 17.37 10.47
C THR A 261 14.44 17.63 9.94
N MET A 262 13.62 18.40 10.66
CA MET A 262 12.26 18.76 10.20
C MET A 262 12.31 19.45 8.83
N SER A 263 13.32 20.27 8.56
CA SER A 263 13.56 20.86 7.22
C SER A 263 13.69 19.80 6.13
N ASP A 264 14.60 18.83 6.31
CA ASP A 264 14.87 17.80 5.30
C ASP A 264 13.61 16.99 5.02
N VAL A 265 12.85 16.65 6.07
CA VAL A 265 11.62 15.88 5.92
C VAL A 265 10.56 16.69 5.18
N LEU A 266 10.26 17.91 5.65
CA LEU A 266 9.18 18.73 5.06
C LEU A 266 9.47 19.13 3.61
N SER A 267 10.73 19.30 3.21
CA SER A 267 11.10 19.61 1.83
C SER A 267 10.70 18.50 0.83
N ASN A 268 10.49 17.27 1.32
CA ASN A 268 10.14 16.09 0.54
C ASN A 268 8.71 15.59 0.80
N MET A 269 7.88 16.40 1.49
CA MET A 269 6.50 16.04 1.83
C MET A 269 5.48 16.90 1.09
N THR A 270 4.36 16.28 0.74
CA THR A 270 3.16 16.98 0.28
C THR A 270 2.17 17.13 1.43
N LYS A 271 1.62 18.34 1.59
CA LYS A 271 0.58 18.63 2.57
C LYS A 271 -0.80 18.34 1.98
N GLU A 272 -1.62 17.59 2.71
CA GLU A 272 -3.01 17.26 2.38
C GLU A 272 -3.92 17.52 3.59
N SER A 273 -5.14 18.00 3.36
CA SER A 273 -6.16 18.15 4.39
C SER A 273 -7.34 17.23 4.11
N VAL A 274 -7.75 16.44 5.10
CA VAL A 274 -8.85 15.48 4.97
C VAL A 274 -9.91 15.77 6.05
N ASN A 275 -11.17 15.81 5.63
CA ASN A 275 -12.32 15.89 6.53
C ASN A 275 -12.82 14.49 6.84
N LEU A 276 -12.73 14.09 8.11
CA LEU A 276 -13.25 12.82 8.60
C LEU A 276 -14.56 13.03 9.34
N ILE A 277 -15.55 12.20 9.02
CA ILE A 277 -16.86 12.20 9.66
C ILE A 277 -16.83 11.15 10.78
N MET A 278 -16.94 11.62 12.03
CA MET A 278 -17.04 10.77 13.21
C MET A 278 -18.51 10.70 13.66
N GLU A 279 -19.08 9.51 13.76
CA GLU A 279 -20.40 9.32 14.38
C GLU A 279 -20.31 9.53 15.90
N GLN A 280 -21.21 10.32 16.48
CA GLN A 280 -21.13 10.68 17.91
C GLN A 280 -21.24 9.50 18.88
N SER A 281 -21.76 8.35 18.45
CA SER A 281 -21.92 7.15 19.30
C SER A 281 -20.59 6.56 19.80
N ALA A 282 -19.48 6.79 19.08
CA ALA A 282 -18.14 6.35 19.48
C ALA A 282 -17.46 7.30 20.50
N TYR A 283 -17.93 8.56 20.62
CA TYR A 283 -17.27 9.58 21.43
C TYR A 283 -17.84 9.73 22.85
N GLN A 284 -19.03 9.18 23.14
CA GLN A 284 -19.77 9.44 24.39
C GLN A 284 -20.09 8.22 25.28
N GLN A 285 -19.39 7.08 25.15
CA GLN A 285 -19.58 5.97 26.12
C GLN A 285 -19.06 6.23 27.55
N LYS A 286 -18.75 7.48 27.91
CA LYS A 286 -18.54 7.92 29.31
C LYS A 286 -19.25 9.25 29.62
N LYS A 287 -20.59 9.29 29.59
CA LYS A 287 -21.50 9.95 30.58
C LYS A 287 -22.84 10.36 29.95
N THR A 288 -23.92 9.86 30.57
CA THR A 288 -25.29 10.40 30.63
C THR A 288 -26.09 10.49 29.32
N VAL A 289 -27.21 9.77 29.31
CA VAL A 289 -28.28 9.84 28.31
C VAL A 289 -28.93 11.22 28.33
N TYR A 290 -29.04 11.87 27.17
CA TYR A 290 -29.94 13.02 26.97
C TYR A 290 -30.84 12.79 25.75
N THR A 291 -32.09 13.24 25.90
CA THR A 291 -33.17 13.13 24.93
C THR A 291 -33.02 14.11 23.77
N SER A 292 -33.51 13.66 22.61
CA SER A 292 -33.53 14.27 21.28
C SER A 292 -33.90 15.75 21.20
N GLY A 293 -33.18 16.45 20.32
CA GLY A 293 -33.53 17.75 19.76
C GLY A 293 -32.28 18.61 19.58
N ASP A 294 -31.71 18.62 18.38
CA ASP A 294 -30.66 19.56 17.92
C ASP A 294 -29.21 19.33 18.38
N VAL A 295 -28.74 18.07 18.34
CA VAL A 295 -27.30 17.77 18.35
C VAL A 295 -26.88 17.23 16.98
N PRO A 296 -25.86 17.80 16.29
CA PRO A 296 -25.37 17.26 15.03
C PRO A 296 -24.98 15.78 15.21
N THR A 297 -25.57 14.88 14.43
CA THR A 297 -25.38 13.42 14.55
C THR A 297 -23.96 12.94 14.22
N SER A 298 -23.14 13.81 13.64
CA SER A 298 -21.73 13.59 13.34
C SER A 298 -20.89 14.83 13.65
N VAL A 299 -19.64 14.61 14.04
CA VAL A 299 -18.62 15.65 14.17
C VAL A 299 -17.64 15.49 13.01
N THR A 300 -17.45 16.55 12.23
CA THR A 300 -16.41 16.58 11.20
C THR A 300 -15.11 17.05 11.83
N LYS A 301 -14.05 16.29 11.64
CA LYS A 301 -12.70 16.62 12.09
C LYS A 301 -11.80 16.79 10.88
N THR A 302 -11.12 17.93 10.81
CA THR A 302 -10.11 18.17 9.77
C THR A 302 -8.75 17.70 10.28
N ILE A 303 -8.11 16.82 9.52
CA ILE A 303 -6.77 16.32 9.80
C ILE A 303 -5.85 16.80 8.69
N ILE A 304 -4.65 17.23 9.09
CA ILE A 304 -3.59 17.63 8.18
C ILE A 304 -2.56 16.50 8.13
N TYR A 305 -2.34 15.97 6.93
CA TYR A 305 -1.28 15.01 6.63
C TYR A 305 -0.13 15.69 5.90
N TYR A 306 1.10 15.41 6.33
CA TYR A 306 2.32 15.67 5.59
C TYR A 306 2.86 14.32 5.12
N LYS A 307 2.71 14.01 3.83
CA LYS A 307 3.02 12.70 3.26
C LYS A 307 4.32 12.78 2.48
N SER A 308 5.31 11.96 2.83
CA SER A 308 6.56 11.89 2.06
C SER A 308 6.29 11.46 0.62
N ASN A 309 6.88 12.16 -0.35
CA ASN A 309 6.73 11.87 -1.78
C ASN A 309 7.51 10.62 -2.22
N TYR A 310 8.55 10.26 -1.47
CA TYR A 310 9.40 9.09 -1.69
C TYR A 310 9.67 8.41 -0.33
N PRO A 311 10.05 7.14 -0.30
CA PRO A 311 10.53 6.51 0.93
C PRO A 311 11.66 7.32 1.55
N MET A 312 11.60 7.52 2.86
CA MET A 312 12.52 8.41 3.58
C MET A 312 13.53 7.67 4.45
N ILE A 313 13.23 6.42 4.76
CA ILE A 313 14.05 5.59 5.65
C ILE A 313 14.07 4.16 5.13
N THR A 314 15.19 3.50 5.37
CA THR A 314 15.34 2.06 5.18
C THR A 314 15.37 1.39 6.54
N VAL A 315 14.43 0.49 6.80
CA VAL A 315 14.41 -0.35 8.00
C VAL A 315 15.06 -1.69 7.69
N THR A 316 16.06 -2.08 8.48
CA THR A 316 16.79 -3.34 8.32
C THR A 316 16.71 -4.18 9.60
N CYS A 317 16.36 -5.46 9.43
CA CYS A 317 16.51 -6.52 10.42
C CYS A 317 17.94 -7.08 10.33
N THR A 318 18.77 -6.75 11.31
CA THR A 318 20.20 -7.14 11.36
C THR A 318 20.43 -8.44 12.12
N SER A 319 19.51 -8.85 12.98
CA SER A 319 19.53 -10.15 13.66
C SER A 319 18.13 -10.64 14.00
N ALA A 320 18.01 -11.93 14.34
CA ALA A 320 16.75 -12.54 14.74
C ALA A 320 16.12 -11.89 15.98
N LEU A 321 14.82 -11.62 15.92
CA LEU A 321 14.02 -11.04 17.00
C LEU A 321 13.20 -12.14 17.71
N SER A 322 13.57 -12.45 18.95
CA SER A 322 12.86 -13.44 19.78
C SER A 322 11.61 -12.88 20.46
N GLN A 323 11.58 -11.55 20.61
CA GLN A 323 10.50 -10.76 21.21
C GLN A 323 10.04 -9.71 20.19
N LEU A 324 8.98 -8.97 20.51
CA LEU A 324 8.51 -7.87 19.68
C LEU A 324 9.61 -6.80 19.57
N GLY A 325 9.99 -6.45 18.35
CA GLY A 325 10.91 -5.35 18.08
C GLY A 325 10.14 -4.03 17.91
N THR A 326 10.81 -2.91 18.18
CA THR A 326 10.25 -1.58 17.99
C THR A 326 11.24 -0.64 17.31
N ILE A 327 10.69 0.31 16.56
CA ILE A 327 11.38 1.53 16.13
C ILE A 327 10.57 2.71 16.64
N GLU A 328 11.12 3.43 17.60
CA GLU A 328 10.50 4.57 18.25
C GLU A 328 10.99 5.87 17.61
N VAL A 329 10.07 6.81 17.39
CA VAL A 329 10.39 8.12 16.81
C VAL A 329 10.25 9.19 17.89
N PHE A 330 11.32 9.94 18.12
CA PHE A 330 11.34 11.05 19.06
C PHE A 330 11.55 12.37 18.32
N ALA A 331 10.73 13.37 18.63
CA ALA A 331 10.96 14.76 18.23
C ALA A 331 11.78 15.46 19.33
N LYS A 332 12.87 16.12 18.96
CA LYS A 332 13.79 16.80 19.88
C LYS A 332 14.07 18.23 19.44
N LYS A 333 13.91 19.17 20.36
CA LYS A 333 14.19 20.61 20.17
C LYS A 333 14.58 21.22 21.50
N ASN A 334 15.64 22.02 21.53
CA ASN A 334 16.09 22.75 22.73
C ASN A 334 16.23 21.89 24.00
N GLY A 335 16.66 20.63 23.84
CA GLY A 335 16.83 19.68 24.95
C GLY A 335 15.54 19.00 25.42
N ILE A 336 14.37 19.45 24.95
CA ILE A 336 13.09 18.76 25.16
C ILE A 336 12.96 17.66 24.12
N GLU A 337 12.50 16.49 24.55
CA GLU A 337 12.29 15.32 23.71
C GLU A 337 10.91 14.71 23.99
N LYS A 338 10.16 14.40 22.94
CA LYS A 338 8.84 13.75 23.04
C LYS A 338 8.75 12.61 22.03
N ARG A 339 8.20 11.48 22.45
CA ARG A 339 7.88 10.38 21.55
C ARG A 339 6.69 10.75 20.68
N VAL A 340 6.85 10.65 19.36
CA VAL A 340 5.84 11.04 18.36
C VAL A 340 5.40 9.90 17.46
N GLY A 341 6.10 8.76 17.47
CA GLY A 341 5.72 7.61 16.65
C GLY A 341 6.28 6.29 17.12
N LEU A 342 5.71 5.21 16.58
CA LEU A 342 6.12 3.84 16.84
C LEU A 342 5.84 2.95 15.61
N LEU A 343 6.84 2.16 15.22
CA LEU A 343 6.68 1.00 14.34
C LEU A 343 6.93 -0.27 15.14
N CYS A 344 5.99 -1.21 15.09
CA CYS A 344 6.15 -2.53 15.70
C CYS A 344 6.70 -3.51 14.67
N VAL A 345 7.70 -4.30 15.04
CA VAL A 345 8.30 -5.33 14.18
C VAL A 345 8.06 -6.72 14.78
N TYR A 346 7.41 -7.58 14.01
CA TYR A 346 7.05 -8.94 14.44
C TYR A 346 8.27 -9.77 14.83
N PRO A 347 8.16 -10.62 15.88
CA PRO A 347 9.21 -11.57 16.20
C PRO A 347 9.44 -12.55 15.04
N ASN A 348 10.69 -12.74 14.66
CA ASN A 348 11.09 -13.50 13.47
C ASN A 348 12.24 -14.47 13.75
N ALA A 349 12.57 -14.74 15.02
CA ALA A 349 13.58 -15.74 15.39
C ALA A 349 13.14 -17.17 15.09
N LYS A 350 11.85 -17.47 15.21
CA LYS A 350 11.32 -18.80 14.90
C LYS A 350 11.26 -19.01 13.39
N ARG A 351 12.07 -19.94 12.88
CA ARG A 351 12.03 -20.32 11.48
C ARG A 351 10.80 -21.18 11.21
N ARG A 352 9.83 -20.62 10.49
CA ARG A 352 8.58 -21.31 10.13
C ARG A 352 8.58 -21.69 8.66
N LYS A 353 7.98 -22.84 8.36
CA LYS A 353 7.87 -23.36 7.00
C LYS A 353 6.46 -23.89 6.74
N VAL A 354 6.03 -23.75 5.49
CA VAL A 354 4.91 -24.47 4.89
C VAL A 354 5.42 -25.23 3.68
N THR A 355 4.84 -26.40 3.42
CA THR A 355 5.13 -27.17 2.20
C THR A 355 3.89 -27.19 1.33
N ILE A 356 4.02 -26.74 0.09
CA ILE A 356 2.96 -26.78 -0.92
C ILE A 356 3.30 -27.86 -1.93
N GLN A 357 2.38 -28.78 -2.21
CA GLN A 357 2.49 -29.78 -3.26
C GLN A 357 1.52 -29.44 -4.40
N PRO A 358 2.01 -28.87 -5.51
CA PRO A 358 1.18 -28.69 -6.70
C PRO A 358 0.83 -30.03 -7.33
N ILE A 359 -0.42 -30.16 -7.78
CA ILE A 359 -0.95 -31.32 -8.49
C ILE A 359 -1.65 -30.82 -9.75
N GLU A 360 -1.17 -31.19 -10.92
CA GLU A 360 -1.79 -30.83 -12.19
C GLU A 360 -2.77 -31.95 -12.61
N LEU A 361 -4.06 -31.76 -12.36
CA LEU A 361 -5.11 -32.71 -12.71
C LEU A 361 -5.75 -32.31 -14.04
N VAL A 362 -5.30 -32.92 -15.14
CA VAL A 362 -5.65 -32.48 -16.51
C VAL A 362 -6.31 -33.57 -17.34
N ALA A 363 -7.30 -33.17 -18.14
CA ALA A 363 -8.03 -34.10 -19.00
C ALA A 363 -7.21 -34.55 -20.23
N HIS A 364 -6.56 -33.63 -20.95
CA HIS A 364 -5.78 -33.92 -22.17
C HIS A 364 -4.27 -33.74 -21.93
N PRO A 365 -3.40 -34.41 -22.71
CA PRO A 365 -1.99 -34.02 -22.81
C PRO A 365 -1.90 -32.68 -23.55
N PHE A 366 -2.21 -31.58 -22.88
CA PHE A 366 -1.62 -30.30 -23.23
C PHE A 366 -0.21 -30.28 -22.64
N SER A 367 0.75 -29.69 -23.35
CA SER A 367 2.07 -29.48 -22.75
C SER A 367 1.86 -28.78 -21.41
N ALA A 368 2.31 -29.42 -20.32
CA ALA A 368 2.18 -28.92 -18.95
C ALA A 368 2.70 -27.46 -18.76
N THR A 369 3.35 -26.91 -19.78
CA THR A 369 3.91 -25.57 -19.86
C THR A 369 2.88 -24.43 -19.98
N ASN A 370 1.62 -24.66 -20.37
CA ASN A 370 0.70 -23.56 -20.76
C ASN A 370 -0.64 -23.48 -19.99
N ALA A 371 -0.93 -24.38 -19.04
CA ALA A 371 -2.24 -24.42 -18.38
C ALA A 371 -2.40 -23.41 -17.23
N TYR A 372 -1.30 -23.01 -16.58
CA TYR A 372 -1.28 -22.09 -15.43
C TYR A 372 -0.13 -21.09 -15.52
N PRO A 373 -0.22 -19.95 -14.80
CA PRO A 373 0.86 -18.98 -14.73
C PRO A 373 2.13 -19.62 -14.18
N GLN A 374 3.20 -19.69 -14.96
CA GLN A 374 4.42 -20.40 -14.54
C GLN A 374 5.12 -19.72 -13.35
N ASP A 375 4.73 -18.50 -12.99
CA ASP A 375 5.27 -17.70 -11.89
C ASP A 375 4.57 -17.95 -10.55
N TYR A 376 3.46 -18.70 -10.49
CA TYR A 376 2.74 -18.96 -9.24
C TYR A 376 3.64 -19.51 -8.11
N PRO A 377 4.63 -20.41 -8.35
CA PRO A 377 5.49 -20.90 -7.27
C PRO A 377 6.27 -19.79 -6.59
N ASN A 378 6.76 -18.82 -7.37
CA ASN A 378 7.46 -17.66 -6.84
C ASN A 378 6.49 -16.72 -6.13
N ALA A 379 5.31 -16.47 -6.70
CA ALA A 379 4.29 -15.60 -6.12
C ALA A 379 3.78 -16.09 -4.75
N ILE A 380 3.65 -17.41 -4.56
CA ILE A 380 3.29 -18.01 -3.27
C ILE A 380 4.26 -17.52 -2.18
N GLN A 381 5.57 -17.65 -2.42
CA GLN A 381 6.56 -17.19 -1.44
C GLN A 381 6.63 -15.66 -1.38
N SER A 382 6.72 -14.96 -2.51
CA SER A 382 7.05 -13.54 -2.57
C SER A 382 5.89 -12.60 -2.29
N LYS A 383 4.65 -13.08 -2.37
CA LYS A 383 3.44 -12.27 -2.15
C LYS A 383 2.65 -12.69 -0.92
N LEU A 384 2.38 -13.99 -0.71
CA LEU A 384 1.59 -14.45 0.44
C LEU A 384 2.48 -14.68 1.67
N PHE A 385 3.44 -15.59 1.58
CA PHE A 385 4.19 -16.02 2.75
C PHE A 385 5.28 -15.05 3.20
N SER A 386 5.74 -14.16 2.31
CA SER A 386 6.61 -13.05 2.68
C SER A 386 5.94 -12.06 3.64
N GLN A 387 4.62 -11.86 3.54
CA GLN A 387 3.89 -10.97 4.45
C GLN A 387 3.88 -11.49 5.89
N VAL A 388 3.95 -12.80 6.05
CA VAL A 388 3.93 -13.46 7.36
C VAL A 388 5.29 -14.01 7.76
N GLY A 389 6.37 -13.71 7.04
CA GLY A 389 7.71 -14.19 7.41
C GLY A 389 7.83 -15.73 7.48
N ILE A 390 7.09 -16.45 6.62
CA ILE A 390 7.10 -17.92 6.55
C ILE A 390 7.83 -18.36 5.27
N ILE A 391 8.60 -19.44 5.37
CA ILE A 391 9.26 -20.05 4.22
C ILE A 391 8.27 -21.00 3.55
N ALA A 392 7.90 -20.71 2.30
CA ALA A 392 7.12 -21.59 1.46
C ALA A 392 8.03 -22.46 0.60
N GLU A 393 7.99 -23.77 0.86
CA GLU A 393 8.57 -24.76 -0.03
C GLU A 393 7.49 -25.25 -0.99
N VAL A 394 7.50 -24.73 -2.21
CA VAL A 394 6.68 -25.26 -3.30
C VAL A 394 7.47 -26.42 -3.93
N LYS A 395 6.93 -27.63 -3.81
CA LYS A 395 7.50 -28.85 -4.43
C LYS A 395 7.28 -28.82 -5.94
N GLU A 396 8.02 -29.68 -6.66
CA GLU A 396 7.74 -29.94 -8.07
C GLU A 396 6.33 -30.50 -8.24
N SER A 397 5.68 -30.13 -9.35
CA SER A 397 4.31 -30.56 -9.61
C SER A 397 4.23 -32.05 -9.92
N ILE A 398 3.17 -32.68 -9.41
CA ILE A 398 2.77 -34.04 -9.80
C ILE A 398 1.63 -33.90 -10.79
N GLY A 399 1.83 -34.38 -12.00
CA GLY A 399 0.82 -34.28 -13.04
C GLY A 399 0.08 -35.58 -13.28
N ILE A 400 -1.21 -35.46 -13.61
CA ILE A 400 -2.12 -36.57 -13.83
C ILE A 400 -2.90 -36.31 -15.11
N ASN A 401 -2.62 -37.13 -16.11
CA ASN A 401 -3.34 -37.12 -17.37
C ASN A 401 -4.45 -38.17 -17.33
N LEU A 402 -5.69 -37.70 -17.28
CA LEU A 402 -6.87 -38.56 -17.10
C LEU A 402 -7.17 -39.40 -18.35
N ILE A 403 -7.02 -38.85 -19.56
CA ILE A 403 -7.28 -39.59 -20.81
C ILE A 403 -6.23 -40.70 -21.03
N ASN A 404 -4.95 -40.38 -20.83
CA ASN A 404 -3.87 -41.34 -21.05
C ASN A 404 -3.64 -42.26 -19.84
N LYS A 405 -4.24 -41.96 -18.68
CA LYS A 405 -4.03 -42.66 -17.40
C LYS A 405 -2.55 -42.68 -17.02
N GLN A 406 -1.90 -41.51 -17.14
CA GLN A 406 -0.48 -41.32 -16.88
C GLN A 406 -0.27 -40.38 -15.70
N ILE A 407 0.72 -40.69 -14.87
CA ILE A 407 1.22 -39.82 -13.82
C ILE A 407 2.62 -39.37 -14.23
N PHE A 408 2.87 -38.06 -14.23
CA PHE A 408 4.17 -37.48 -14.53
C PHE A 408 4.73 -36.75 -13.32
N HIS A 409 6.01 -37.00 -13.05
CA HIS A 409 6.78 -36.25 -12.06
C HIS A 409 7.70 -35.32 -12.83
N LYS A 410 7.45 -34.03 -12.70
CA LYS A 410 8.33 -33.01 -13.27
C LYS A 410 9.59 -32.95 -12.42
N ASP A 411 10.75 -33.15 -13.02
CA ASP A 411 12.02 -32.90 -12.32
C ASP A 411 12.50 -31.46 -12.55
N LYS A 412 13.48 -31.03 -11.75
CA LYS A 412 14.06 -29.68 -11.82
C LYS A 412 14.83 -29.39 -13.11
N ASP A 413 15.18 -30.44 -13.86
CA ASP A 413 15.99 -30.40 -15.07
C ASP A 413 15.14 -30.59 -16.35
N GLY A 414 13.81 -30.71 -16.21
CA GLY A 414 12.85 -30.93 -17.29
C GLY A 414 12.81 -32.35 -17.87
N LYS A 415 13.39 -33.36 -17.20
CA LYS A 415 13.21 -34.78 -17.56
C LYS A 415 12.02 -35.36 -16.79
N ASP A 416 10.88 -35.38 -17.47
CA ASP A 416 9.66 -35.95 -16.91
C ASP A 416 9.79 -37.46 -16.73
N THR A 417 9.57 -37.96 -15.50
CA THR A 417 9.36 -39.39 -15.28
C THR A 417 7.88 -39.69 -15.48
N ILE A 418 7.56 -40.44 -16.53
CA ILE A 418 6.18 -40.81 -16.88
C ILE A 418 5.92 -42.24 -16.43
N THR A 419 4.95 -42.40 -15.53
CA THR A 419 4.43 -43.71 -15.12
C THR A 419 3.03 -43.88 -15.70
N THR A 420 2.86 -44.83 -16.62
CA THR A 420 1.53 -45.25 -17.06
C THR A 420 0.92 -46.17 -16.01
N ILE A 421 -0.31 -45.87 -15.58
CA ILE A 421 -1.05 -46.75 -14.66
C ILE A 421 -1.28 -48.08 -15.37
N SER A 422 -0.70 -49.13 -14.81
CA SER A 422 -0.67 -50.47 -15.40
C SER A 422 -2.07 -50.97 -15.69
N SER A 423 -2.23 -51.73 -16.77
CA SER A 423 -3.49 -52.43 -17.09
C SER A 423 -3.94 -53.36 -15.96
N HIS A 424 -3.02 -53.79 -15.09
CA HIS A 424 -3.30 -54.62 -13.92
C HIS A 424 -3.82 -53.82 -12.70
N GLN A 425 -3.70 -52.49 -12.68
CA GLN A 425 -4.25 -51.61 -11.65
C GLN A 425 -5.71 -51.26 -11.95
N LEU A 426 -6.56 -52.29 -12.05
CA LEU A 426 -7.95 -52.19 -12.52
C LEU A 426 -8.77 -51.15 -11.74
N GLN A 427 -8.62 -51.09 -10.40
CA GLN A 427 -9.33 -50.14 -9.55
C GLN A 427 -8.98 -48.69 -9.90
N GLN A 428 -7.69 -48.35 -9.98
CA GLN A 428 -7.24 -46.99 -10.28
C GLN A 428 -7.66 -46.53 -11.68
N ARG A 429 -7.62 -47.44 -12.66
CA ARG A 429 -8.11 -47.14 -14.01
C ARG A 429 -9.61 -46.91 -14.02
N GLN A 430 -10.37 -47.71 -13.27
CA GLN A 430 -11.82 -47.56 -13.13
C GLN A 430 -12.19 -46.21 -12.50
N GLU A 431 -11.50 -45.81 -11.42
CA GLU A 431 -11.73 -44.50 -10.77
C GLU A 431 -11.46 -43.32 -11.73
N ILE A 432 -10.39 -43.39 -12.54
CA ILE A 432 -10.13 -42.39 -13.58
C ILE A 432 -11.23 -42.40 -14.64
N ASP A 433 -11.66 -43.58 -15.09
CA ASP A 433 -12.72 -43.72 -16.10
C ASP A 433 -14.05 -43.17 -15.58
N ASP A 434 -14.41 -43.44 -14.34
CA ASP A 434 -15.63 -42.93 -13.71
C ASP A 434 -15.59 -41.41 -13.52
N PHE A 435 -14.48 -40.87 -13.05
CA PHE A 435 -14.27 -39.43 -12.94
C PHE A 435 -14.34 -38.74 -14.32
N THR A 436 -13.63 -39.26 -15.32
CA THR A 436 -13.57 -38.70 -16.67
C THR A 436 -14.92 -38.76 -17.36
N LYS A 437 -15.66 -39.86 -17.19
CA LYS A 437 -17.02 -40.02 -17.73
C LYS A 437 -17.99 -39.04 -17.09
N LYS A 438 -17.90 -38.84 -15.78
CA LYS A 438 -18.77 -37.90 -15.05
C LYS A 438 -18.57 -36.46 -15.51
N TYR A 439 -17.33 -36.05 -15.73
CA TYR A 439 -16.96 -34.68 -16.12
C TYR A 439 -16.64 -34.53 -17.62
N GLN A 440 -17.09 -35.47 -18.46
CA GLN A 440 -16.73 -35.59 -19.88
C GLN A 440 -17.12 -34.37 -20.73
N GLN A 441 -18.19 -33.65 -20.38
CA GLN A 441 -18.64 -32.45 -21.09
C GLN A 441 -17.61 -31.32 -21.04
N ALA A 442 -16.87 -31.17 -19.94
CA ALA A 442 -15.84 -30.15 -19.77
C ALA A 442 -14.52 -30.46 -20.51
N VAL A 443 -14.37 -31.68 -21.04
CA VAL A 443 -13.14 -32.18 -21.69
C VAL A 443 -13.12 -31.94 -23.20
N ASN A 444 -14.28 -31.87 -23.86
CA ASN A 444 -14.37 -31.83 -25.32
C ASN A 444 -14.31 -30.43 -25.94
N ASP A 445 -14.59 -29.37 -25.16
CA ASP A 445 -14.77 -28.00 -25.67
C ASP A 445 -13.52 -27.12 -25.56
N VAL A 446 -12.39 -27.63 -25.06
CA VAL A 446 -11.13 -26.84 -24.87
C VAL A 446 -10.54 -26.33 -26.21
N LYS A 447 -11.07 -26.75 -27.36
CA LYS A 447 -10.71 -26.21 -28.69
C LYS A 447 -11.62 -25.09 -29.20
N ASN A 448 -12.79 -24.84 -28.63
CA ASN A 448 -13.75 -23.84 -29.12
C ASN A 448 -14.37 -23.04 -27.97
N VAL A 449 -14.51 -21.73 -28.18
CA VAL A 449 -14.92 -20.67 -27.24
C VAL A 449 -16.35 -20.84 -26.65
N ASN A 450 -17.04 -21.95 -26.89
CA ASN A 450 -18.34 -22.28 -26.31
C ASN A 450 -18.19 -23.44 -25.33
N LEU A 451 -17.67 -23.16 -24.14
CA LEU A 451 -17.65 -24.15 -23.06
C LEU A 451 -19.04 -24.25 -22.46
N THR A 452 -19.62 -25.45 -22.47
CA THR A 452 -20.78 -25.74 -21.60
C THR A 452 -20.21 -25.97 -20.19
N PRO A 453 -20.45 -25.09 -19.20
CA PRO A 453 -20.01 -25.34 -17.83
C PRO A 453 -20.60 -26.66 -17.33
N LEU A 454 -20.00 -27.26 -16.31
CA LEU A 454 -20.61 -28.38 -15.60
C LEU A 454 -21.93 -27.95 -14.94
N ASN A 455 -23.01 -27.88 -15.73
CA ASN A 455 -24.34 -27.52 -15.28
C ASN A 455 -24.97 -28.74 -14.60
N GLY A 456 -24.97 -28.75 -13.26
CA GLY A 456 -25.71 -29.75 -12.47
C GLY A 456 -24.88 -30.50 -11.42
N ASP A 457 -23.55 -30.40 -11.44
CA ASP A 457 -22.69 -30.82 -10.33
C ASP A 457 -22.11 -29.56 -9.68
N SER A 458 -22.39 -29.33 -8.38
CA SER A 458 -21.82 -28.18 -7.67
C SER A 458 -20.28 -28.22 -7.73
N SER A 459 -19.63 -27.06 -7.82
CA SER A 459 -18.15 -26.95 -7.75
C SER A 459 -17.57 -27.73 -6.57
N ARG A 460 -18.28 -27.71 -5.44
CA ARG A 460 -17.98 -28.54 -4.27
C ARG A 460 -17.86 -30.03 -4.58
N LYS A 461 -18.81 -30.59 -5.32
CA LYS A 461 -18.83 -32.02 -5.67
C LYS A 461 -17.68 -32.39 -6.60
N ALA A 462 -17.35 -31.53 -7.57
CA ALA A 462 -16.20 -31.73 -8.46
C ALA A 462 -14.88 -31.76 -7.68
N PHE A 463 -14.74 -30.88 -6.69
CA PHE A 463 -13.57 -30.86 -5.80
C PHE A 463 -13.48 -32.11 -4.91
N ASP A 464 -14.57 -32.48 -4.24
CA ASP A 464 -14.60 -33.65 -3.36
C ASP A 464 -14.25 -34.93 -4.14
N ASP A 465 -14.72 -35.05 -5.39
CA ASP A 465 -14.40 -36.19 -6.24
C ASP A 465 -12.96 -36.16 -6.77
N ALA A 466 -12.41 -34.97 -7.04
CA ALA A 466 -10.99 -34.84 -7.38
C ALA A 466 -10.11 -35.30 -6.21
N ILE A 467 -10.43 -34.90 -4.97
CA ILE A 467 -9.75 -35.40 -3.76
C ILE A 467 -9.87 -36.92 -3.65
N LYS A 468 -11.05 -37.51 -3.84
CA LYS A 468 -11.23 -38.97 -3.80
C LYS A 468 -10.39 -39.68 -4.85
N LEU A 469 -10.35 -39.15 -6.07
CA LEU A 469 -9.52 -39.70 -7.14
C LEU A 469 -8.04 -39.64 -6.77
N LEU A 470 -7.54 -38.49 -6.30
CA LEU A 470 -6.14 -38.35 -5.89
C LEU A 470 -5.76 -39.30 -4.74
N LYS A 471 -6.70 -39.58 -3.82
CA LYS A 471 -6.54 -40.60 -2.78
C LYS A 471 -6.45 -42.01 -3.36
N SER A 472 -7.32 -42.37 -4.31
CA SER A 472 -7.28 -43.71 -4.93
C SER A 472 -6.01 -43.96 -5.76
N LEU A 473 -5.43 -42.87 -6.30
CA LEU A 473 -4.16 -42.89 -7.01
C LEU A 473 -2.93 -42.85 -6.08
N ASN A 474 -3.10 -42.80 -4.75
CA ASN A 474 -2.03 -42.63 -3.76
C ASN A 474 -1.15 -41.39 -3.99
N ILE A 475 -1.71 -40.32 -4.57
CA ILE A 475 -1.00 -39.05 -4.78
C ILE A 475 -1.05 -38.17 -3.53
N ILE A 476 -2.20 -38.17 -2.86
CA ILE A 476 -2.41 -37.50 -1.58
C ILE A 476 -2.65 -38.56 -0.50
N GLN A 477 -2.15 -38.31 0.72
CA GLN A 477 -2.23 -39.29 1.80
C GLN A 477 -3.59 -39.27 2.51
N TYR A 478 -3.91 -40.38 3.19
CA TYR A 478 -5.02 -40.45 4.14
C TYR A 478 -4.70 -39.55 5.35
N GLU A 479 -5.70 -38.82 5.85
CA GLU A 479 -5.63 -38.01 7.10
C GLU A 479 -5.51 -38.88 8.37
N THR A 480 -4.72 -39.95 8.33
CA THR A 480 -4.47 -40.80 9.49
C THR A 480 -3.25 -40.29 10.25
N GLY A 481 -3.41 -39.10 10.85
CA GLY A 481 -2.51 -38.53 11.85
C GLY A 481 -1.38 -37.63 11.30
N ASN A 482 -1.48 -36.33 11.58
CA ASN A 482 -0.43 -35.33 11.90
C ASN A 482 1.01 -35.38 11.32
N TYR A 483 1.34 -36.14 10.28
CA TYR A 483 2.75 -36.34 9.90
C TYR A 483 3.19 -35.80 8.54
N GLU A 484 2.29 -35.28 7.71
CA GLU A 484 2.70 -34.57 6.50
C GLU A 484 2.04 -33.20 6.44
N ASN A 485 2.63 -32.21 7.11
CA ASN A 485 2.24 -30.80 7.07
C ASN A 485 2.43 -30.22 5.65
N VAL A 486 1.57 -30.66 4.72
CA VAL A 486 1.61 -30.39 3.29
C VAL A 486 0.23 -29.90 2.86
N THR A 487 0.21 -28.74 2.21
CA THR A 487 -0.98 -28.23 1.53
C THR A 487 -0.93 -28.65 0.06
N TYR A 488 -1.98 -29.31 -0.41
CA TYR A 488 -2.11 -29.78 -1.80
C TYR A 488 -2.82 -28.71 -2.64
N LEU A 489 -2.11 -28.18 -3.65
CA LEU A 489 -2.64 -27.22 -4.61
C LEU A 489 -2.99 -27.94 -5.91
N ILE A 490 -4.27 -28.23 -6.11
CA ILE A 490 -4.80 -28.92 -7.28
C ILE A 490 -5.09 -27.88 -8.36
N LEU A 491 -4.39 -27.97 -9.48
CA LEU A 491 -4.56 -27.14 -10.65
C LEU A 491 -5.27 -27.96 -11.72
N THR A 492 -6.49 -27.58 -12.10
CA THR A 492 -7.27 -28.35 -13.07
C THR A 492 -7.86 -27.56 -14.23
N ASN A 493 -7.78 -28.12 -15.43
CA ASN A 493 -8.20 -27.43 -16.65
C ASN A 493 -9.73 -27.46 -16.84
N TYR A 494 -10.47 -28.00 -15.87
CA TYR A 494 -11.92 -27.94 -15.81
C TYR A 494 -12.41 -26.52 -15.56
N VAL A 495 -13.54 -26.20 -16.20
CA VAL A 495 -14.29 -24.95 -15.99
C VAL A 495 -15.59 -25.31 -15.28
N VAL A 496 -15.84 -24.67 -14.15
CA VAL A 496 -17.05 -24.88 -13.36
C VAL A 496 -17.83 -23.57 -13.26
N ALA A 497 -19.15 -23.64 -13.47
CA ALA A 497 -20.03 -22.52 -13.23
C ALA A 497 -21.25 -22.97 -12.42
N GLU A 498 -21.74 -22.06 -11.57
CA GLU A 498 -23.00 -22.21 -10.86
C GLU A 498 -23.83 -20.95 -11.10
N ASN A 499 -25.07 -21.11 -11.57
CA ASN A 499 -25.97 -20.00 -11.91
C ASN A 499 -25.31 -18.93 -12.83
N ASP A 500 -24.67 -19.39 -13.91
CA ASP A 500 -23.94 -18.56 -14.89
C ASP A 500 -22.72 -17.78 -14.33
N LYS A 501 -22.26 -18.09 -13.11
CA LYS A 501 -21.04 -17.54 -12.53
C LYS A 501 -19.94 -18.58 -12.47
N LEU A 502 -18.76 -18.25 -13.01
CA LEU A 502 -17.58 -19.11 -12.90
C LEU A 502 -17.09 -19.21 -11.45
N THR A 503 -16.79 -20.42 -11.01
CA THR A 503 -16.00 -20.65 -9.79
C THR A 503 -14.54 -20.77 -10.20
N LEU A 504 -13.67 -19.88 -9.70
CA LEU A 504 -12.25 -19.84 -10.07
C LEU A 504 -11.39 -20.72 -9.17
N GLY A 505 -11.78 -20.89 -7.91
CA GLY A 505 -11.07 -21.70 -6.93
C GLY A 505 -11.94 -22.04 -5.74
N MET A 506 -11.43 -22.94 -4.90
CA MET A 506 -12.04 -23.31 -3.63
C MET A 506 -11.01 -24.02 -2.74
N ALA A 507 -11.05 -23.73 -1.45
CA ALA A 507 -10.33 -24.47 -0.42
C ALA A 507 -11.23 -25.46 0.32
N ASP A 508 -10.64 -26.56 0.79
CA ASP A 508 -11.37 -27.55 1.59
C ASP A 508 -11.68 -26.97 2.96
N ARG A 509 -12.91 -27.23 3.41
CA ARG A 509 -13.47 -26.65 4.61
C ARG A 509 -14.37 -27.67 5.27
N LYS A 510 -14.15 -27.87 6.56
CA LYS A 510 -15.07 -28.58 7.45
C LYS A 510 -15.95 -27.56 8.16
N GLU A 511 -17.25 -27.83 8.22
CA GLU A 511 -18.17 -26.99 8.99
C GLU A 511 -17.74 -26.92 10.47
N PRO A 512 -17.35 -25.75 10.98
CA PRO A 512 -16.88 -25.64 12.36
C PRO A 512 -18.05 -25.65 13.34
N ASP A 513 -17.92 -26.43 14.41
CA ASP A 513 -18.82 -26.33 15.56
C ASP A 513 -18.59 -25.03 16.37
N GLU A 514 -19.49 -24.75 17.30
CA GLU A 514 -19.40 -23.57 18.19
C GLU A 514 -18.07 -23.49 18.96
N TYR A 515 -17.49 -24.65 19.33
CA TYR A 515 -16.22 -24.68 20.04
C TYR A 515 -15.08 -24.24 19.13
N ALA A 516 -14.99 -24.77 17.91
CA ALA A 516 -14.00 -24.39 16.90
C ALA A 516 -14.11 -22.91 16.54
N LYS A 517 -15.34 -22.39 16.35
CA LYS A 517 -15.60 -20.96 16.12
C LYS A 517 -15.09 -20.11 17.29
N ARG A 518 -15.33 -20.55 18.52
CA ARG A 518 -14.86 -19.87 19.74
C ARG A 518 -13.33 -19.92 19.88
N GLN A 519 -12.70 -21.06 19.59
CA GLN A 519 -11.23 -21.17 19.61
C GLN A 519 -10.60 -20.25 18.57
N CYS A 520 -11.11 -20.21 17.35
CA CYS A 520 -10.65 -19.27 16.32
C CYS A 520 -10.70 -17.82 16.82
N LYS A 521 -11.81 -17.38 17.42
CA LYS A 521 -11.96 -16.03 18.01
C LYS A 521 -10.99 -15.73 19.16
N ILE A 522 -10.67 -16.73 19.98
CA ILE A 522 -9.87 -16.52 21.20
C ILE A 522 -8.38 -16.71 20.91
N THR A 523 -7.99 -17.82 20.32
CA THR A 523 -6.58 -18.20 20.17
C THR A 523 -6.04 -17.91 18.77
N ARG A 524 -6.85 -17.33 17.87
CA ARG A 524 -6.53 -17.18 16.44
C ARG A 524 -6.22 -18.52 15.76
N ASN A 525 -6.72 -19.62 16.31
CA ASN A 525 -6.53 -20.96 15.78
C ASN A 525 -7.79 -21.36 15.01
N CYS A 526 -7.74 -21.24 13.68
CA CYS A 526 -8.88 -21.42 12.79
C CYS A 526 -8.73 -22.71 11.95
N ASN A 527 -8.31 -23.81 12.59
CA ASN A 527 -7.96 -25.10 11.97
C ASN A 527 -9.15 -25.95 11.51
N TYR A 528 -10.27 -25.35 11.11
CA TYR A 528 -11.41 -26.04 10.49
C TYR A 528 -11.35 -26.01 8.96
N TRP A 529 -10.34 -25.33 8.40
CA TRP A 529 -9.96 -25.44 7.00
C TRP A 529 -9.07 -26.66 6.80
N GLY A 530 -9.26 -27.32 5.65
CA GLY A 530 -8.45 -28.44 5.21
C GLY A 530 -7.17 -27.98 4.50
N ASN A 531 -6.32 -28.96 4.18
CA ASN A 531 -5.04 -28.74 3.49
C ASN A 531 -5.14 -28.96 1.96
N HIS A 532 -6.35 -28.92 1.38
CA HIS A 532 -6.55 -29.07 -0.06
C HIS A 532 -7.12 -27.77 -0.64
N VAL A 533 -6.60 -27.39 -1.79
CA VAL A 533 -7.08 -26.26 -2.59
C VAL A 533 -7.24 -26.73 -4.02
N ILE A 534 -8.30 -26.32 -4.71
CA ILE A 534 -8.48 -26.52 -6.14
C ILE A 534 -8.62 -25.20 -6.87
N ILE A 535 -7.96 -25.08 -8.02
CA ILE A 535 -8.04 -23.95 -8.93
C ILE A 535 -8.59 -24.45 -10.26
N TYR A 536 -9.71 -23.87 -10.66
CA TYR A 536 -10.35 -24.13 -11.94
C TYR A 536 -9.80 -23.18 -13.00
N ARG A 537 -9.95 -23.56 -14.27
CA ARG A 537 -9.44 -22.77 -15.39
C ARG A 537 -10.20 -21.45 -15.51
N ASN A 538 -9.49 -20.33 -15.48
CA ASN A 538 -10.05 -19.03 -15.84
C ASN A 538 -9.92 -18.80 -17.34
N ILE A 539 -11.04 -18.82 -18.06
CA ILE A 539 -11.09 -18.65 -19.51
C ILE A 539 -11.10 -17.18 -19.96
N TYR A 540 -11.26 -16.24 -19.02
CA TYR A 540 -11.35 -14.81 -19.32
C TYR A 540 -10.05 -14.06 -18.99
N ASN A 541 -9.32 -14.46 -17.93
CA ASN A 541 -8.11 -13.75 -17.54
C ASN A 541 -7.10 -14.62 -16.76
N ALA A 542 -6.01 -15.03 -17.42
CA ALA A 542 -4.95 -15.81 -16.79
C ALA A 542 -4.13 -15.03 -15.74
N HIS A 543 -4.09 -13.69 -15.78
CA HIS A 543 -3.40 -12.90 -14.73
C HIS A 543 -4.11 -12.98 -13.37
N ASP A 544 -5.39 -13.32 -13.35
CA ASP A 544 -6.18 -13.46 -12.11
C ASP A 544 -5.97 -14.82 -11.42
N GLU A 545 -5.45 -15.82 -12.15
CA GLU A 545 -5.24 -17.17 -11.62
C GLU A 545 -4.19 -17.19 -10.50
N THR A 546 -3.10 -16.41 -10.62
CA THR A 546 -2.09 -16.32 -9.55
C THR A 546 -2.68 -15.73 -8.28
N ARG A 547 -3.49 -14.66 -8.38
CA ARG A 547 -4.16 -14.08 -7.21
C ARG A 547 -5.15 -15.07 -6.59
N THR A 548 -5.91 -15.77 -7.44
CA THR A 548 -6.85 -16.82 -7.00
C THR A 548 -6.11 -17.91 -6.22
N ILE A 549 -4.96 -18.38 -6.70
CA ILE A 549 -4.11 -19.33 -5.96
C ILE A 549 -3.77 -18.81 -4.57
N LEU A 550 -3.31 -17.55 -4.45
CA LEU A 550 -2.97 -16.95 -3.15
C LEU A 550 -4.19 -16.84 -2.24
N HIS A 551 -5.35 -16.46 -2.78
CA HIS A 551 -6.60 -16.31 -2.06
C HIS A 551 -7.07 -17.65 -1.47
N GLU A 552 -7.13 -18.70 -2.29
CA GLU A 552 -7.56 -20.02 -1.83
C GLU A 552 -6.55 -20.66 -0.87
N LEU A 553 -5.25 -20.42 -1.06
CA LEU A 553 -4.24 -20.79 -0.06
C LEU A 553 -4.47 -20.05 1.26
N GLY A 554 -4.90 -18.79 1.23
CA GLY A 554 -5.30 -18.05 2.43
C GLY A 554 -6.40 -18.77 3.21
N HIS A 555 -7.43 -19.27 2.52
CA HIS A 555 -8.47 -20.10 3.13
C HIS A 555 -7.91 -21.38 3.77
N SER A 556 -7.05 -22.13 3.06
CA SER A 556 -6.41 -23.34 3.60
C SER A 556 -5.54 -23.09 4.84
N LEU A 557 -5.20 -21.82 5.12
CA LEU A 557 -4.45 -21.37 6.30
C LEU A 557 -5.32 -20.68 7.35
N GLY A 558 -6.64 -20.91 7.32
CA GLY A 558 -7.55 -20.44 8.35
C GLY A 558 -8.21 -19.09 8.07
N LEU A 559 -7.91 -18.43 6.95
CA LEU A 559 -8.47 -17.10 6.67
C LEU A 559 -9.90 -17.19 6.14
N GLU A 560 -10.78 -16.34 6.66
CA GLU A 560 -12.11 -16.12 6.11
C GLU A 560 -12.12 -14.90 5.18
N HIS A 561 -13.13 -14.82 4.33
CA HIS A 561 -13.42 -13.59 3.59
C HIS A 561 -13.60 -12.42 4.56
N SER A 562 -12.94 -11.29 4.28
CA SER A 562 -12.92 -10.13 5.17
C SER A 562 -14.30 -9.51 5.41
N PHE A 563 -15.26 -9.73 4.51
CA PHE A 563 -16.63 -9.23 4.56
C PHE A 563 -17.67 -10.26 5.07
N ASN A 564 -17.24 -11.47 5.47
CA ASN A 564 -18.18 -12.51 5.87
C ASN A 564 -18.70 -12.32 7.31
N HIS A 565 -19.99 -12.02 7.44
CA HIS A 565 -20.67 -11.82 8.73
C HIS A 565 -21.12 -13.11 9.44
N LYS A 566 -21.15 -14.24 8.73
CA LYS A 566 -21.72 -15.50 9.24
C LYS A 566 -20.70 -16.40 9.94
N GLU A 567 -19.43 -16.06 9.81
CA GLU A 567 -18.30 -16.88 10.24
C GLU A 567 -17.59 -16.26 11.45
N PRO A 568 -16.67 -16.96 12.12
CA PRO A 568 -15.86 -16.38 13.20
C PRO A 568 -14.82 -15.38 12.67
N ASN A 569 -15.21 -14.54 11.71
CA ASN A 569 -14.41 -13.43 11.26
C ASN A 569 -14.27 -12.43 12.42
N HIS A 570 -13.04 -11.96 12.60
CA HIS A 570 -12.69 -11.10 13.73
C HIS A 570 -13.08 -9.65 13.44
N PHE A 571 -12.91 -9.23 12.19
CA PHE A 571 -13.22 -7.88 11.75
C PHE A 571 -13.94 -7.96 10.40
N VAL A 572 -15.15 -7.40 10.33
CA VAL A 572 -15.95 -7.44 9.11
C VAL A 572 -15.84 -6.13 8.35
N LEU A 573 -15.31 -6.21 7.13
CA LEU A 573 -15.07 -5.09 6.22
C LEU A 573 -16.11 -5.09 5.09
N GLN A 574 -16.21 -3.98 4.37
CA GLN A 574 -17.06 -3.87 3.21
C GLN A 574 -16.48 -4.62 2.02
N GLU A 575 -17.29 -5.52 1.46
CA GLU A 575 -16.95 -6.31 0.27
C GLU A 575 -16.52 -5.40 -0.89
N SER A 576 -15.42 -5.75 -1.54
CA SER A 576 -14.82 -5.08 -2.68
C SER A 576 -14.31 -3.64 -2.42
N HIS A 577 -14.01 -3.27 -1.17
CA HIS A 577 -13.54 -1.92 -0.81
C HIS A 577 -12.13 -1.89 -0.24
N THR A 578 -11.50 -3.05 -0.03
CA THR A 578 -10.16 -3.13 0.56
C THR A 578 -9.13 -3.66 -0.43
N ASP A 579 -7.85 -3.46 -0.13
CA ASP A 579 -6.74 -4.08 -0.84
C ASP A 579 -6.34 -5.43 -0.20
N ASN A 580 -7.20 -5.99 0.66
CA ASN A 580 -6.97 -7.26 1.35
C ASN A 580 -7.08 -8.44 0.37
N LEU A 581 -6.22 -9.45 0.53
CA LEU A 581 -6.21 -10.66 -0.27
C LEU A 581 -7.51 -11.45 -0.13
N MET A 582 -8.14 -11.43 1.05
CA MET A 582 -9.38 -12.15 1.34
C MET A 582 -10.64 -11.33 1.03
N ASP A 583 -10.50 -10.26 0.25
CA ASP A 583 -11.61 -9.50 -0.32
C ASP A 583 -11.82 -9.92 -1.80
N TYR A 584 -12.96 -9.56 -2.39
CA TYR A 584 -13.26 -9.79 -3.81
C TYR A 584 -12.71 -8.71 -4.76
N ASN A 585 -12.05 -7.69 -4.22
CA ASN A 585 -11.30 -6.73 -5.02
C ASN A 585 -9.93 -7.32 -5.45
N SER A 586 -9.17 -6.62 -6.29
CA SER A 586 -7.83 -7.03 -6.75
C SER A 586 -6.70 -6.93 -5.70
N GLY A 587 -7.07 -6.84 -4.42
CA GLY A 587 -6.17 -6.74 -3.28
C GLY A 587 -5.22 -7.93 -3.11
N ILE A 588 -4.07 -7.70 -2.47
CA ILE A 588 -3.03 -8.70 -2.20
C ILE A 588 -2.52 -8.65 -0.76
N THR A 589 -3.01 -7.73 0.07
CA THR A 589 -2.45 -7.47 1.40
C THR A 589 -3.09 -8.35 2.46
N LEU A 590 -2.37 -8.60 3.54
CA LEU A 590 -2.91 -9.23 4.73
C LEU A 590 -2.87 -8.23 5.88
N ASN A 591 -3.97 -8.17 6.62
CA ASN A 591 -4.02 -7.40 7.85
C ASN A 591 -3.24 -8.14 8.95
N LYS A 592 -2.73 -7.39 9.92
CA LYS A 592 -1.97 -7.89 11.08
C LYS A 592 -2.62 -9.12 11.73
N TYR A 593 -3.92 -9.06 12.00
CA TYR A 593 -4.63 -10.15 12.66
C TYR A 593 -4.67 -11.45 11.82
N GLN A 594 -4.59 -11.34 10.49
CA GLN A 594 -4.52 -12.50 9.59
C GLN A 594 -3.15 -13.16 9.65
N TRP A 595 -2.08 -12.40 9.93
CA TRP A 595 -0.76 -12.96 10.17
C TRP A 595 -0.78 -13.85 11.43
N ASP A 596 -1.46 -13.40 12.48
CA ASP A 596 -1.63 -14.17 13.72
C ASP A 596 -2.44 -15.45 13.50
N ILE A 597 -3.43 -15.46 12.60
CA ILE A 597 -4.18 -16.67 12.22
C ILE A 597 -3.26 -17.66 11.51
N ILE A 598 -2.57 -17.22 10.45
CA ILE A 598 -1.67 -18.09 9.68
C ILE A 598 -0.57 -18.65 10.58
N TYR A 599 -0.01 -17.87 11.52
CA TYR A 599 1.01 -18.36 12.43
C TYR A 599 0.57 -19.48 13.38
N ASN A 600 -0.73 -19.58 13.63
CA ASN A 600 -1.31 -20.59 14.52
C ASN A 600 -1.95 -21.76 13.74
N ASP A 601 -1.84 -21.76 12.41
CA ASP A 601 -2.32 -22.85 11.57
C ASP A 601 -1.45 -24.11 11.74
N ASN A 602 -2.11 -25.28 11.80
CA ASN A 602 -1.43 -26.56 12.03
C ASN A 602 -0.50 -26.97 10.88
N ASN A 603 -0.72 -26.47 9.66
CA ASN A 603 0.14 -26.77 8.51
C ASN A 603 1.47 -26.00 8.54
N ILE A 604 1.63 -25.04 9.46
CA ILE A 604 2.86 -24.28 9.64
C ILE A 604 3.79 -24.98 10.64
N ILE A 605 4.91 -25.50 10.14
CA ILE A 605 5.92 -26.15 10.99
C ILE A 605 6.97 -25.17 11.47
N THR A 606 7.37 -25.30 12.73
CA THR A 606 8.58 -24.63 13.24
C THR A 606 9.78 -25.55 12.99
N LEU A 607 10.74 -25.08 12.19
CA LEU A 607 11.98 -25.80 11.94
C LEU A 607 12.83 -25.72 13.22
N GLN A 608 13.16 -26.88 13.80
CA GLN A 608 14.11 -26.94 14.91
C GLN A 608 15.47 -26.47 14.42
N GLU A 609 16.19 -25.70 15.24
CA GLU A 609 17.59 -25.42 15.00
C GLU A 609 18.32 -26.76 14.92
N LYS A 610 18.96 -27.05 13.79
CA LYS A 610 19.96 -28.11 13.76
C LYS A 610 21.02 -27.69 14.75
N ASN A 611 21.07 -28.35 15.92
CA ASN A 611 22.20 -28.25 16.82
C ASN A 611 23.47 -28.42 15.96
N LYS A 612 24.23 -27.33 15.81
CA LYS A 612 25.50 -27.34 15.09
C LYS A 612 26.54 -28.08 15.88
#